data_AF-A0A813HTE4-F1
#
_entry.id   AF-A0A813HTE4-F1
#
_cell.length_a   1.000
_cell.length_b   1.000
_cell.length_c   1.000
_cell.angle_alpha   90.00
_cell.angle_beta   90.00
_cell.angle_gamma   90.00
#
_symmetry.space_group_name_H-M   'P 1'
#
loop_
_entity.id
_entity.type
_entity.pdbx_description
1 polymer ?
#
loop_
_entity_poly.entity_id
_entity_poly.type
_entity_poly.pdbx_seq_one_letter_code
_entity_poly.pdbx_strand_id
1 'polypeptide(L)'
;RELARRGQHVALVERHSIGSGVSAGNTGIACTLLGVAQGSLERRCLEHGRSLNLATYRALGVPHNPCGALYVAWSDEELAALSSLLAAGQGEEGVVELSAAELRLAEPHLGAGARGAVLVPGEVVVDPGLVPLAFARDALHHGAEIFEGLEAVGLERVSGADGYWRIALRPTAPEGLAAVPATGATEIFAWHVVNCGGLGADGVQATAGRDGLSFAPRRGDYLVFRPPQADADPLLFRPIGAVPTPAARGVYVWPTVHGNIACGPTNVVQDDKALAEPQASTLGALREHAFKVCPGLRDWPVAGCYSGLRPALSPGTWGTDYLIRTCHEDRWSVVAGVRSTGLTASLGIAALVADGILGPTSASSNYNNDNTNNPNNNKNNNDNNNSNNTNSNTNSNNNTNSNNNTNSNNNNNPPGSTASPAMPPLPPLRQLSRDFVARGDGKVDLHGRPFRVAHALTQIGLAGGSSPGVSMQAPGHRGSGLWVGARGSASLSSWRLPQEARVRRTRGLPLLLPVASQLRSLASKLRSLA
;
A
#
# COMPACT_ATOMS: atom_id res chain seq x y z
N ARG A 1 10.55 -4.72 11.15
CA ARG A 1 10.79 -3.28 11.46
C ARG A 1 10.41 -2.94 12.90
N GLU A 2 9.12 -2.96 13.26
CA GLU A 2 8.66 -2.46 14.58
C GLU A 2 9.31 -3.18 15.77
N LEU A 3 9.38 -4.52 15.74
CA LEU A 3 10.09 -5.30 16.77
C LEU A 3 11.57 -4.90 16.92
N ALA A 4 12.30 -4.70 15.81
CA ALA A 4 13.71 -4.29 15.84
C ALA A 4 13.89 -2.88 16.44
N ARG A 5 13.00 -1.94 16.10
CA ARG A 5 12.97 -0.59 16.71
C ARG A 5 12.74 -0.63 18.22
N ARG A 6 12.06 -1.67 18.71
CA ARG A 6 11.81 -1.94 20.14
C ARG A 6 12.88 -2.83 20.76
N GLY A 7 14.07 -2.89 20.16
CA GLY A 7 15.25 -3.56 20.70
C GLY A 7 15.24 -5.08 20.61
N GLN A 8 14.32 -5.68 19.84
CA GLN A 8 14.28 -7.13 19.68
C GLN A 8 15.25 -7.59 18.59
N HIS A 9 15.84 -8.77 18.78
CA HIS A 9 16.58 -9.48 17.75
C HIS A 9 15.59 -10.10 16.75
N VAL A 10 15.65 -9.67 15.48
CA VAL A 10 14.66 -10.04 14.47
C VAL A 10 15.35 -10.61 13.25
N ALA A 11 14.95 -11.81 12.85
CA ALA A 11 15.25 -12.38 11.54
C ALA A 11 13.99 -12.34 10.66
N LEU A 12 14.11 -11.83 9.43
CA LEU A 12 13.10 -11.94 8.38
C LEU A 12 13.55 -12.97 7.35
N VAL A 13 12.73 -14.01 7.13
CA VAL A 13 12.94 -15.02 6.09
C VAL A 13 11.97 -14.76 4.95
N GLU A 14 12.49 -14.57 3.74
CA GLU A 14 11.73 -14.32 2.52
C GLU A 14 12.17 -15.31 1.44
N ARG A 15 11.21 -16.08 0.91
CA ARG A 15 11.48 -17.10 -0.10
C ARG A 15 11.87 -16.53 -1.46
N HIS A 16 11.62 -15.25 -1.71
CA HIS A 16 11.99 -14.56 -2.94
C HIS A 16 12.77 -13.27 -2.62
N SER A 17 12.34 -12.13 -3.16
CA SER A 17 12.88 -10.82 -2.80
C SER A 17 11.84 -10.02 -2.03
N ILE A 18 12.31 -9.11 -1.18
CA ILE A 18 11.46 -8.27 -0.34
C ILE A 18 10.41 -7.56 -1.20
N GLY A 19 9.15 -7.78 -0.85
CA GLY A 19 8.02 -7.14 -1.50
C GLY A 19 7.61 -7.74 -2.84
N SER A 20 8.15 -8.91 -3.26
CA SER A 20 7.83 -9.53 -4.54
C SER A 20 6.52 -10.35 -4.57
N GLY A 21 5.86 -10.52 -3.42
CA GLY A 21 4.54 -11.15 -3.35
C GLY A 21 3.39 -10.16 -3.60
N VAL A 22 2.36 -10.22 -2.74
CA VAL A 22 1.17 -9.33 -2.79
C VAL A 22 1.56 -7.84 -2.86
N SER A 23 2.64 -7.46 -2.17
CA SER A 23 3.16 -6.09 -2.14
C SER A 23 3.64 -5.58 -3.50
N ALA A 24 3.93 -6.44 -4.49
CA ALA A 24 4.34 -6.04 -5.84
C ALA A 24 3.17 -5.70 -6.78
N GLY A 25 1.92 -5.92 -6.32
CA GLY A 25 0.72 -5.81 -7.15
C GLY A 25 -0.39 -4.97 -6.51
N ASN A 26 -0.14 -3.68 -6.28
CA ASN A 26 -1.14 -2.76 -5.75
C ASN A 26 -1.14 -1.40 -6.48
N THR A 27 -2.01 -0.48 -6.07
CA THR A 27 -2.17 0.84 -6.71
C THR A 27 -1.12 1.86 -6.27
N GLY A 28 -0.44 1.64 -5.14
CA GLY A 28 0.36 2.67 -4.49
C GLY A 28 -0.48 3.82 -3.94
N ILE A 29 -1.78 3.64 -3.71
CA ILE A 29 -2.64 4.65 -3.07
C ILE A 29 -2.80 4.27 -1.60
N ALA A 30 -2.25 5.08 -0.71
CA ALA A 30 -2.49 4.99 0.72
C ALA A 30 -3.85 5.64 1.04
N CYS A 31 -4.82 4.79 1.36
CA CYS A 31 -6.22 5.15 1.48
C CYS A 31 -6.68 5.70 2.83
N THR A 32 -7.82 6.37 2.81
CA THR A 32 -8.63 6.78 3.96
C THR A 32 -9.47 5.62 4.52
N LEU A 33 -10.29 5.89 5.54
CA LEU A 33 -11.17 4.89 6.16
C LEU A 33 -12.48 4.68 5.40
N LEU A 34 -12.65 5.38 4.27
CA LEU A 34 -13.87 5.33 3.48
C LEU A 34 -14.19 3.90 3.06
N GLY A 35 -15.42 3.43 3.26
CA GLY A 35 -15.85 2.07 2.91
C GLY A 35 -15.18 0.95 3.72
N VAL A 36 -14.57 1.24 4.87
CA VAL A 36 -14.06 0.24 5.82
C VAL A 36 -15.08 0.08 6.96
N ALA A 37 -15.47 -1.17 7.24
CA ALA A 37 -16.46 -1.50 8.26
C ALA A 37 -16.06 -0.95 9.65
N GLN A 38 -17.03 -0.38 10.37
CA GLN A 38 -16.83 0.08 11.74
C GLN A 38 -16.51 -1.09 12.67
N GLY A 39 -15.64 -0.86 13.65
CA GLY A 39 -15.22 -1.89 14.63
C GLY A 39 -14.30 -2.99 14.07
N SER A 40 -14.05 -3.04 12.77
CA SER A 40 -13.19 -4.08 12.18
C SER A 40 -11.72 -3.90 12.58
N LEU A 41 -10.99 -5.02 12.58
CA LEU A 41 -9.55 -5.01 12.80
C LEU A 41 -8.81 -4.26 11.67
N GLU A 42 -9.28 -4.42 10.43
CA GLU A 42 -8.84 -3.63 9.27
C GLU A 42 -8.91 -2.13 9.59
N ARG A 43 -10.05 -1.64 10.10
CA ARG A 43 -10.24 -0.22 10.43
C ARG A 43 -9.26 0.25 11.50
N ARG A 44 -9.13 -0.49 12.61
CA ARG A 44 -8.21 -0.12 13.70
C ARG A 44 -6.76 -0.02 13.23
N CYS A 45 -6.30 -1.00 12.45
CA CYS A 45 -4.95 -0.98 11.88
C CYS A 45 -4.76 0.17 10.89
N LEU A 46 -5.79 0.46 10.09
CA LEU A 46 -5.77 1.52 9.10
C LEU A 46 -5.71 2.92 9.75
N GLU A 47 -6.52 3.15 10.79
CA GLU A 47 -6.51 4.38 11.59
C GLU A 47 -5.11 4.66 12.17
N HIS A 48 -4.53 3.65 12.81
CA HIS A 48 -3.19 3.78 13.40
C HIS A 48 -2.12 3.97 12.31
N GLY A 49 -2.11 3.13 11.27
CA GLY A 49 -1.14 3.23 10.18
C GLY A 49 -1.19 4.59 9.47
N ARG A 50 -2.39 5.09 9.17
CA ARG A 50 -2.58 6.39 8.52
C ARG A 50 -1.98 7.54 9.33
N SER A 51 -2.15 7.53 10.66
CA SER A 51 -1.57 8.56 11.54
C SER A 51 -0.04 8.64 11.47
N LEU A 52 0.62 7.55 11.08
CA LEU A 52 2.07 7.42 11.04
C LEU A 52 2.66 7.55 9.62
N ASN A 53 1.89 7.21 8.59
CA ASN A 53 2.39 6.97 7.24
C ASN A 53 3.11 8.17 6.63
N LEU A 54 2.51 9.37 6.59
CA LEU A 54 3.13 10.53 5.96
C LEU A 54 4.44 10.95 6.63
N ALA A 55 4.46 10.97 7.97
CA ALA A 55 5.67 11.27 8.72
C ALA A 55 6.76 10.22 8.47
N THR A 56 6.37 8.94 8.41
CA THR A 56 7.29 7.82 8.14
C THR A 56 7.83 7.85 6.71
N TYR A 57 6.98 8.08 5.71
CA TYR A 57 7.41 8.20 4.32
C TYR A 57 8.37 9.36 4.13
N ARG A 58 8.09 10.51 4.75
CA ARG A 58 9.02 11.65 4.76
C ARG A 58 10.35 11.30 5.42
N ALA A 59 10.32 10.72 6.61
CA ALA A 59 11.53 10.35 7.35
C ALA A 59 12.39 9.32 6.61
N LEU A 60 11.76 8.35 5.95
CA LEU A 60 12.46 7.32 5.19
C LEU A 60 12.80 7.74 3.76
N GLY A 61 12.32 8.88 3.28
CA GLY A 61 12.54 9.37 1.91
C GLY A 61 11.74 8.62 0.83
N VAL A 62 10.62 7.98 1.20
CA VAL A 62 9.72 7.33 0.25
C VAL A 62 9.00 8.42 -0.57
N PRO A 63 9.06 8.39 -1.91
CA PRO A 63 8.31 9.32 -2.75
C PRO A 63 6.81 9.21 -2.48
N HIS A 64 6.15 10.33 -2.23
CA HIS A 64 4.72 10.40 -1.96
C HIS A 64 4.13 11.75 -2.40
N ASN A 65 2.83 11.76 -2.69
CA ASN A 65 2.05 12.90 -3.11
C ASN A 65 0.67 12.88 -2.41
N PRO A 66 0.45 13.69 -1.36
CA PRO A 66 -0.85 13.81 -0.68
C PRO A 66 -1.81 14.67 -1.51
N CYS A 67 -2.27 14.12 -2.63
CA CYS A 67 -3.06 14.83 -3.64
C CYS A 67 -4.59 14.66 -3.48
N GLY A 68 -5.03 13.86 -2.51
CA GLY A 68 -6.42 13.43 -2.36
C GLY A 68 -6.85 12.50 -3.48
N ALA A 69 -8.14 12.15 -3.53
CA ALA A 69 -8.75 11.45 -4.66
C ALA A 69 -10.13 12.03 -4.95
N LEU A 70 -10.57 11.91 -6.20
CA LEU A 70 -11.91 12.26 -6.64
C LEU A 70 -12.70 11.01 -6.96
N TYR A 71 -13.86 10.85 -6.33
CA TYR A 71 -14.83 9.82 -6.68
C TYR A 71 -15.88 10.43 -7.61
N VAL A 72 -15.79 10.12 -8.90
CA VAL A 72 -16.51 10.84 -9.96
C VAL A 72 -17.76 10.07 -10.40
N ALA A 73 -18.89 10.78 -10.46
CA ALA A 73 -20.13 10.28 -11.03
C ALA A 73 -20.20 10.55 -12.54
N TRP A 74 -20.48 9.50 -13.32
CA TRP A 74 -20.66 9.51 -14.77
C TRP A 74 -22.12 9.25 -15.19
N SER A 75 -22.97 8.80 -14.27
CA SER A 75 -24.41 8.60 -14.45
C SER A 75 -25.23 9.34 -13.39
N ASP A 76 -26.55 9.45 -13.59
CA ASP A 76 -27.47 10.02 -12.59
C ASP A 76 -27.58 9.15 -11.33
N GLU A 77 -27.46 7.83 -11.49
CA GLU A 77 -27.41 6.88 -10.37
C GLU A 77 -26.15 7.08 -9.53
N GLU A 78 -24.98 7.20 -10.16
CA GLU A 78 -23.72 7.47 -9.46
C GLU A 78 -23.75 8.86 -8.79
N LEU A 79 -24.38 9.84 -9.43
CA LEU A 79 -24.53 11.19 -8.88
C LEU A 79 -25.37 11.17 -7.60
N ALA A 80 -26.50 10.46 -7.61
CA ALA A 80 -27.33 10.27 -6.42
C ALA A 80 -26.57 9.55 -5.29
N ALA A 81 -25.72 8.59 -5.65
CA ALA A 81 -24.91 7.82 -4.70
C ALA A 81 -23.78 8.63 -4.03
N LEU A 82 -23.39 9.80 -4.57
CA LEU A 82 -22.37 10.66 -3.95
C LEU A 82 -22.77 11.10 -2.54
N SER A 83 -24.06 11.34 -2.29
CA SER A 83 -24.58 11.72 -0.96
C SER A 83 -24.23 10.68 0.12
N SER A 84 -24.34 9.39 -0.21
CA SER A 84 -23.99 8.28 0.69
C SER A 84 -22.49 8.22 0.95
N LEU A 85 -21.69 8.50 -0.09
CA LEU A 85 -20.24 8.56 0.03
C LEU A 85 -19.78 9.73 0.91
N LEU A 86 -20.40 10.90 0.74
CA LEU A 86 -20.15 12.08 1.56
C LEU A 86 -20.51 11.81 3.03
N ALA A 87 -21.65 11.16 3.29
CA ALA A 87 -22.05 10.75 4.64
C ALA A 87 -21.06 9.77 5.27
N ALA A 88 -20.60 8.77 4.50
CA ALA A 88 -19.57 7.83 4.96
C ALA A 88 -18.21 8.51 5.23
N GLY A 89 -17.96 9.66 4.60
CA GLY A 89 -16.76 10.47 4.78
C GLY A 89 -16.83 11.50 5.92
N GLN A 90 -17.92 11.62 6.68
CA GLN A 90 -18.02 12.68 7.72
C GLN A 90 -16.99 12.59 8.86
N GLY A 91 -16.34 11.44 9.05
CA GLY A 91 -15.21 11.28 9.96
C GLY A 91 -13.84 11.63 9.36
N GLU A 92 -13.80 12.02 8.09
CA GLU A 92 -12.59 12.37 7.35
C GLU A 92 -12.52 13.88 7.15
N GLU A 93 -11.37 14.47 7.49
CA GLU A 93 -11.19 15.91 7.39
C GLU A 93 -11.20 16.38 5.93
N GLY A 94 -12.03 17.39 5.64
CA GLY A 94 -12.04 18.09 4.36
C GLY A 94 -12.71 17.34 3.20
N VAL A 95 -13.45 16.26 3.47
CA VAL A 95 -14.28 15.62 2.43
C VAL A 95 -15.38 16.56 1.98
N VAL A 96 -15.46 16.84 0.67
CA VAL A 96 -16.42 17.77 0.10
C VAL A 96 -16.99 17.24 -1.21
N GLU A 97 -18.25 17.59 -1.49
CA GLU A 97 -18.84 17.40 -2.81
C GLU A 97 -18.41 18.53 -3.75
N LEU A 98 -18.16 18.19 -5.02
CA LEU A 98 -17.84 19.11 -6.10
C LEU A 98 -18.91 19.01 -7.20
N SER A 99 -19.41 20.16 -7.63
CA SER A 99 -20.20 20.27 -8.85
C SER A 99 -19.40 19.88 -10.10
N ALA A 100 -20.08 19.61 -11.21
CA ALA A 100 -19.40 19.36 -12.50
C ALA A 100 -18.45 20.50 -12.91
N ALA A 101 -18.78 21.75 -12.59
CA ALA A 101 -17.96 22.91 -12.91
C ALA A 101 -16.67 22.95 -12.06
N GLU A 102 -16.79 22.75 -10.74
CA GLU A 102 -15.65 22.68 -9.83
C GLU A 102 -14.75 21.48 -10.15
N LEU A 103 -15.35 20.33 -10.47
CA LEU A 103 -14.63 19.14 -10.90
C LEU A 103 -13.79 19.41 -12.15
N ARG A 104 -14.33 20.08 -13.17
CA ARG A 104 -13.58 20.43 -14.39
C ARG A 104 -12.47 21.45 -14.13
N LEU A 105 -12.65 22.36 -13.18
CA LEU A 105 -11.57 23.24 -12.74
C LEU A 105 -10.46 22.47 -12.02
N ALA A 106 -10.84 21.45 -11.22
CA ALA A 106 -9.89 20.63 -10.48
C ALA A 106 -9.13 19.63 -11.37
N GLU A 107 -9.76 19.09 -12.42
CA GLU A 107 -9.21 18.15 -13.40
C GLU A 107 -9.63 18.53 -14.84
N PRO A 108 -8.92 19.46 -15.51
CA PRO A 108 -9.31 19.99 -16.81
C PRO A 108 -9.32 18.98 -17.97
N HIS A 109 -8.57 17.88 -17.86
CA HIS A 109 -8.47 16.85 -18.88
C HIS A 109 -9.44 15.68 -18.67
N LEU A 110 -10.33 15.78 -17.67
CA LEU A 110 -11.34 14.76 -17.40
C LEU A 110 -12.30 14.62 -18.59
N GLY A 111 -12.69 13.39 -18.88
CA GLY A 111 -13.60 13.07 -19.97
C GLY A 111 -14.96 13.77 -19.84
N ALA A 112 -15.61 13.97 -20.99
CA ALA A 112 -16.96 14.50 -21.03
C ALA A 112 -17.94 13.55 -20.29
N GLY A 113 -18.99 14.13 -19.69
CA GLY A 113 -20.04 13.37 -19.01
C GLY A 113 -19.86 13.20 -17.51
N ALA A 114 -18.75 13.66 -16.92
CA ALA A 114 -18.63 13.76 -15.47
C ALA A 114 -19.65 14.78 -14.92
N ARG A 115 -20.48 14.34 -13.97
CA ARG A 115 -21.65 15.09 -13.44
C ARG A 115 -21.40 15.75 -12.08
N GLY A 116 -20.44 15.23 -11.34
CA GLY A 116 -20.08 15.69 -9.99
C GLY A 116 -19.08 14.72 -9.37
N ALA A 117 -18.54 15.08 -8.21
CA ALA A 117 -17.61 14.21 -7.50
C ALA A 117 -17.64 14.45 -5.99
N VAL A 118 -17.08 13.49 -5.24
CA VAL A 118 -16.63 13.73 -3.86
C VAL A 118 -15.11 13.77 -3.86
N LEU A 119 -14.55 14.86 -3.33
CA LEU A 119 -13.12 14.99 -3.05
C LEU A 119 -12.83 14.41 -1.66
N VAL A 120 -11.84 13.52 -1.60
CA VAL A 120 -11.33 12.93 -0.37
C VAL A 120 -9.86 13.35 -0.21
N PRO A 121 -9.54 14.40 0.57
CA PRO A 121 -8.18 14.96 0.63
C PRO A 121 -7.14 14.04 1.26
N GLY A 122 -7.56 13.10 2.11
CA GLY A 122 -6.66 12.24 2.88
C GLY A 122 -5.96 11.12 2.10
N GLU A 123 -6.31 10.94 0.82
CA GLU A 123 -5.69 9.93 -0.04
C GLU A 123 -4.29 10.37 -0.51
N VAL A 124 -3.32 9.44 -0.45
CA VAL A 124 -1.91 9.74 -0.75
C VAL A 124 -1.38 8.75 -1.78
N VAL A 125 -0.86 9.22 -2.91
CA VAL A 125 -0.14 8.37 -3.86
C VAL A 125 1.30 8.22 -3.37
N VAL A 126 1.82 7.00 -3.33
CA VAL A 126 3.19 6.68 -2.89
C VAL A 126 3.90 5.81 -3.93
N ASP A 127 5.22 5.65 -3.81
CA ASP A 127 5.94 4.59 -4.50
C ASP A 127 5.74 3.24 -3.79
N PRO A 128 4.92 2.31 -4.33
CA PRO A 128 4.62 1.06 -3.63
C PRO A 128 5.80 0.10 -3.57
N GLY A 129 6.75 0.17 -4.51
CA GLY A 129 7.93 -0.70 -4.53
C GLY A 129 9.00 -0.26 -3.53
N LEU A 130 9.12 1.05 -3.28
CA LEU A 130 10.09 1.58 -2.33
C LEU A 130 9.64 1.51 -0.86
N VAL A 131 8.32 1.42 -0.57
CA VAL A 131 7.81 1.26 0.80
C VAL A 131 8.38 0.02 1.52
N PRO A 132 8.23 -1.22 1.01
CA PRO A 132 8.76 -2.40 1.69
C PRO A 132 10.29 -2.38 1.80
N LEU A 133 10.99 -1.85 0.80
CA LEU A 133 12.45 -1.68 0.84
C LEU A 133 12.88 -0.66 1.91
N ALA A 134 12.14 0.44 2.06
CA ALA A 134 12.38 1.43 3.11
C ALA A 134 12.19 0.83 4.51
N PHE A 135 11.16 0.01 4.71
CA PHE A 135 10.91 -0.68 5.98
C PHE A 135 11.95 -1.77 6.28
N ALA A 136 12.39 -2.52 5.27
CA ALA A 136 13.47 -3.48 5.40
C ALA A 136 14.78 -2.79 5.78
N ARG A 137 15.13 -1.71 5.10
CA ARG A 137 16.31 -0.90 5.43
C ARG A 137 16.23 -0.32 6.85
N ASP A 138 15.08 0.21 7.25
CA ASP A 138 14.88 0.69 8.63
C ASP A 138 15.01 -0.43 9.65
N ALA A 139 14.53 -1.65 9.35
CA ALA A 139 14.73 -2.81 10.20
C ALA A 139 16.23 -3.19 10.33
N LEU A 140 16.96 -3.24 9.20
CA LEU A 140 18.40 -3.54 9.18
C LEU A 140 19.21 -2.54 10.00
N HIS A 141 18.87 -1.25 9.94
CA HIS A 141 19.53 -0.23 10.76
C HIS A 141 19.31 -0.41 12.26
N HIS A 142 18.16 -0.98 12.64
CA HIS A 142 17.87 -1.35 14.02
C HIS A 142 18.31 -2.77 14.36
N GLY A 143 19.25 -3.35 13.59
CA GLY A 143 19.89 -4.62 13.91
C GLY A 143 19.11 -5.88 13.49
N ALA A 144 18.04 -5.75 12.69
CA ALA A 144 17.41 -6.93 12.11
C ALA A 144 18.32 -7.60 11.08
N GLU A 145 18.14 -8.90 10.89
CA GLU A 145 18.73 -9.71 9.83
C GLU A 145 17.65 -10.06 8.80
N ILE A 146 18.01 -10.06 7.52
CA ILE A 146 17.09 -10.38 6.42
C ILE A 146 17.73 -11.43 5.53
N PHE A 147 17.01 -12.52 5.33
CA PHE A 147 17.40 -13.66 4.52
C PHE A 147 16.42 -13.80 3.34
N GLU A 148 16.80 -13.24 2.19
CA GLU A 148 16.08 -13.42 0.91
C GLU A 148 16.50 -14.73 0.23
N GLY A 149 15.62 -15.29 -0.60
CA GLY A 149 15.88 -16.55 -1.31
C GLY A 149 15.91 -17.79 -0.40
N LEU A 150 15.29 -17.73 0.78
CA LEU A 150 15.18 -18.87 1.71
C LEU A 150 13.72 -19.14 2.05
N GLU A 151 13.29 -20.38 1.89
CA GLU A 151 11.96 -20.84 2.28
C GLU A 151 12.02 -21.61 3.60
N ALA A 152 11.11 -21.29 4.52
CA ALA A 152 10.91 -22.08 5.73
C ALA A 152 10.17 -23.37 5.38
N VAL A 153 10.86 -24.51 5.48
CA VAL A 153 10.37 -25.84 5.07
C VAL A 153 10.12 -26.79 6.23
N GLY A 154 10.52 -26.39 7.44
CA GLY A 154 10.19 -27.09 8.68
C GLY A 154 10.06 -26.08 9.81
N LEU A 155 9.02 -26.21 10.64
CA LEU A 155 8.82 -25.40 11.83
C LEU A 155 8.43 -26.31 12.99
N GLU A 156 9.36 -26.48 13.94
CA GLU A 156 9.19 -27.37 15.09
C GLU A 156 9.27 -26.57 16.38
N ARG A 157 8.28 -26.75 17.27
CA ARG A 157 8.29 -26.15 18.60
C ARG A 157 9.02 -27.07 19.58
N VAL A 158 10.21 -26.64 19.99
CA VAL A 158 10.96 -27.28 21.07
C VAL A 158 10.36 -26.85 22.41
N SER A 159 9.91 -27.82 23.20
CA SER A 159 9.25 -27.58 24.49
C SER A 159 10.27 -27.44 25.63
N GLY A 160 9.85 -26.81 26.73
CA GLY A 160 10.69 -26.59 27.92
C GLY A 160 10.58 -25.16 28.46
N ALA A 161 11.21 -24.88 29.61
CA ALA A 161 11.25 -23.53 30.20
C ALA A 161 11.86 -22.51 29.21
N ASP A 162 12.93 -22.91 28.52
CA ASP A 162 13.60 -22.14 27.48
C ASP A 162 13.20 -22.60 26.07
N GLY A 163 11.97 -23.09 25.89
CA GLY A 163 11.48 -23.58 24.59
C GLY A 163 11.71 -22.58 23.45
N TYR A 164 11.68 -23.00 22.21
CA TYR A 164 11.86 -22.12 21.05
C TYR A 164 11.31 -22.79 19.81
N TRP A 165 11.22 -22.04 18.72
CA TRP A 165 10.96 -22.57 17.40
C TRP A 165 12.28 -22.85 16.70
N ARG A 166 12.39 -24.05 16.16
CA ARG A 166 13.44 -24.47 15.24
C ARG A 166 12.88 -24.41 13.83
N ILE A 167 13.53 -23.63 12.96
CA ILE A 167 13.04 -23.37 11.60
C ILE A 167 14.09 -23.86 10.61
N ALA A 168 13.76 -24.91 9.86
CA ALA A 168 14.59 -25.43 8.78
C ALA A 168 14.38 -24.60 7.51
N LEU A 169 15.48 -24.20 6.87
CA LEU A 169 15.50 -23.33 5.71
C LEU A 169 16.01 -24.08 4.48
N ARG A 170 15.35 -23.85 3.34
CA ARG A 170 15.77 -24.34 2.03
C ARG A 170 16.05 -23.16 1.12
N PRO A 171 17.22 -23.08 0.48
CA PRO A 171 17.46 -22.12 -0.59
C PRO A 171 16.43 -22.30 -1.71
N THR A 172 15.83 -21.19 -2.12
CA THR A 172 15.04 -21.15 -3.34
C THR A 172 15.96 -20.72 -4.47
N ALA A 173 15.89 -21.42 -5.61
CA ALA A 173 16.54 -20.89 -6.80
C ALA A 173 15.81 -19.60 -7.17
N PRO A 174 16.51 -18.46 -7.35
CA PRO A 174 15.92 -17.35 -8.07
C PRO A 174 15.54 -17.87 -9.46
N GLU A 175 14.35 -17.55 -9.96
CA GLU A 175 13.99 -17.89 -11.34
C GLU A 175 15.10 -17.40 -12.30
N GLY A 176 15.65 -18.34 -13.08
CA GLY A 176 16.64 -18.03 -14.12
C GLY A 176 18.10 -17.86 -13.68
N LEU A 177 18.45 -18.09 -12.41
CA LEU A 177 19.85 -18.16 -11.96
C LEU A 177 20.09 -19.49 -11.23
N ALA A 178 21.23 -20.13 -11.51
CA ALA A 178 21.70 -21.24 -10.68
C ALA A 178 21.72 -20.75 -9.23
N ALA A 179 21.16 -21.54 -8.31
CA ALA A 179 21.15 -21.24 -6.89
C ALA A 179 22.59 -20.92 -6.45
N VAL A 180 22.88 -19.64 -6.24
CA VAL A 180 24.10 -19.25 -5.54
C VAL A 180 23.77 -19.53 -4.08
N PRO A 181 24.48 -20.44 -3.40
CA PRO A 181 24.24 -20.65 -1.98
C PRO A 181 24.66 -19.36 -1.28
N ALA A 182 23.68 -18.53 -0.91
CA ALA A 182 23.90 -17.44 0.01
C ALA A 182 24.16 -18.07 1.38
N THR A 183 25.43 -18.31 1.69
CA THR A 183 25.97 -18.38 3.05
C THR A 183 25.05 -19.02 4.11
N GLY A 184 25.10 -20.35 4.21
CA GLY A 184 25.39 -21.04 5.48
C GLY A 184 24.24 -21.47 6.41
N ALA A 185 23.15 -20.71 6.54
CA ALA A 185 22.11 -21.06 7.54
C ALA A 185 21.06 -22.02 6.96
N THR A 186 21.18 -23.31 7.27
CA THR A 186 20.15 -24.33 7.01
C THR A 186 19.05 -24.33 8.07
N GLU A 187 19.27 -23.63 9.18
CA GLU A 187 18.38 -23.59 10.33
C GLU A 187 18.52 -22.25 11.05
N ILE A 188 17.41 -21.74 11.58
CA ILE A 188 17.37 -20.60 12.51
C ILE A 188 16.52 -20.96 13.73
N PHE A 189 16.79 -20.29 14.84
CA PHE A 189 16.06 -20.48 16.09
C PHE A 189 15.39 -19.16 16.47
N ALA A 190 14.13 -19.24 16.89
CA ALA A 190 13.38 -18.07 17.29
C ALA A 190 12.59 -18.33 18.56
N TRP A 191 12.62 -17.37 19.49
CA TRP A 191 11.74 -17.43 20.66
C TRP A 191 10.27 -17.40 20.23
N HIS A 192 9.93 -16.58 19.24
CA HIS A 192 8.57 -16.39 18.71
C HIS A 192 8.59 -16.31 17.19
N VAL A 193 7.59 -16.90 16.53
CA VAL A 193 7.43 -16.85 15.07
C VAL A 193 6.24 -15.98 14.69
N VAL A 194 6.44 -15.08 13.73
CA VAL A 194 5.36 -14.30 13.10
C VAL A 194 5.16 -14.81 11.67
N ASN A 195 4.09 -15.53 11.43
CA ASN A 195 3.69 -15.92 10.09
C ASN A 195 2.98 -14.74 9.39
N CYS A 196 3.71 -14.09 8.48
CA CYS A 196 3.21 -13.03 7.61
C CYS A 196 3.38 -13.38 6.12
N GLY A 197 3.22 -14.66 5.76
CA GLY A 197 3.48 -15.19 4.41
C GLY A 197 2.51 -14.77 3.29
N GLY A 198 1.59 -13.82 3.54
CA GLY A 198 0.60 -13.40 2.57
C GLY A 198 -0.24 -14.57 2.04
N LEU A 199 -0.24 -14.79 0.73
CA LEU A 199 -0.92 -15.93 0.09
C LEU A 199 -0.30 -17.30 0.43
N GLY A 200 0.93 -17.35 0.94
CA GLY A 200 1.58 -18.57 1.40
C GLY A 200 1.48 -18.78 2.91
N ALA A 201 0.73 -17.94 3.63
CA ALA A 201 0.62 -18.05 5.08
C ALA A 201 -0.06 -19.36 5.52
N ASP A 202 -0.93 -19.94 4.70
CA ASP A 202 -1.51 -21.27 4.93
C ASP A 202 -0.47 -22.39 4.83
N GLY A 203 0.42 -22.34 3.85
CA GLY A 203 1.56 -23.26 3.74
C GLY A 203 2.46 -23.18 4.98
N VAL A 204 2.79 -21.98 5.44
CA VAL A 204 3.58 -21.78 6.66
C VAL A 204 2.87 -22.31 7.91
N GLN A 205 1.54 -22.13 8.01
CA GLN A 205 0.76 -22.73 9.09
C GLN A 205 0.85 -24.26 9.04
N ALA A 206 0.62 -24.87 7.87
CA ALA A 206 0.67 -26.32 7.69
C ALA A 206 2.05 -26.90 8.04
N THR A 207 3.14 -26.23 7.65
CA THR A 207 4.51 -26.63 8.02
C THR A 207 4.75 -26.59 9.53
N ALA A 208 4.02 -25.74 10.27
CA ALA A 208 4.05 -25.69 11.73
C ALA A 208 3.01 -26.61 12.41
N GLY A 209 2.36 -27.51 11.65
CA GLY A 209 1.31 -28.40 12.16
C GLY A 209 0.01 -27.68 12.53
N ARG A 210 -0.26 -26.53 11.91
CA ARG A 210 -1.46 -25.71 12.14
C ARG A 210 -2.29 -25.67 10.86
N ASP A 211 -3.44 -26.33 10.83
CA ASP A 211 -4.28 -26.36 9.63
C ASP A 211 -5.48 -25.41 9.71
N GLY A 212 -6.14 -25.20 8.57
CA GLY A 212 -7.45 -24.55 8.46
C GLY A 212 -7.43 -23.15 7.83
N LEU A 213 -6.28 -22.48 7.76
CA LEU A 213 -6.16 -21.20 7.05
C LEU A 213 -6.33 -21.42 5.55
N SER A 214 -7.22 -20.68 4.90
CA SER A 214 -7.43 -20.77 3.46
C SER A 214 -7.82 -19.41 2.86
N PHE A 215 -7.56 -19.28 1.56
CA PHE A 215 -7.73 -18.04 0.81
C PHE A 215 -8.61 -18.27 -0.42
N ALA A 216 -9.32 -17.21 -0.81
CA ALA A 216 -9.98 -17.05 -2.11
C ALA A 216 -9.35 -15.85 -2.84
N PRO A 217 -8.18 -16.04 -3.50
CA PRO A 217 -7.43 -14.96 -4.12
C PRO A 217 -8.25 -14.11 -5.08
N ARG A 218 -7.96 -12.80 -5.10
CA ARG A 218 -8.59 -11.86 -6.03
C ARG A 218 -7.52 -11.19 -6.89
N ARG A 219 -7.49 -11.53 -8.17
CA ARG A 219 -6.64 -10.90 -9.17
C ARG A 219 -7.18 -9.52 -9.53
N GLY A 220 -6.28 -8.55 -9.54
CA GLY A 220 -6.50 -7.24 -10.12
C GLY A 220 -5.44 -6.95 -11.16
N ASP A 221 -5.88 -6.75 -12.39
CA ASP A 221 -5.03 -6.37 -13.52
C ASP A 221 -4.93 -4.85 -13.59
N TYR A 222 -3.79 -4.36 -14.08
CA TYR A 222 -3.45 -2.95 -14.19
C TYR A 222 -2.79 -2.64 -15.53
N LEU A 223 -3.05 -1.45 -16.06
CA LEU A 223 -2.46 -0.92 -17.28
C LEU A 223 -1.75 0.40 -16.97
N VAL A 224 -0.55 0.60 -17.52
CA VAL A 224 0.27 1.78 -17.23
C VAL A 224 0.59 2.52 -18.53
N PHE A 225 0.34 3.82 -18.54
CA PHE A 225 0.61 4.75 -19.62
C PHE A 225 1.77 5.66 -19.23
N ARG A 226 2.66 5.93 -20.17
CA ARG A 226 3.79 6.84 -19.97
C ARG A 226 3.56 8.12 -20.77
N PRO A 227 4.00 9.29 -20.26
CA PRO A 227 4.04 10.51 -21.05
C PRO A 227 4.82 10.31 -22.36
N PRO A 228 4.38 10.90 -23.49
CA PRO A 228 5.10 10.78 -24.77
C PRO A 228 6.48 11.44 -24.73
N GLN A 229 6.68 12.40 -23.83
CA GLN A 229 7.95 13.10 -23.59
C GLN A 229 8.03 13.53 -22.12
N ALA A 230 9.25 13.75 -21.63
CA ALA A 230 9.51 13.99 -20.20
C ALA A 230 8.92 15.30 -19.65
N ASP A 231 8.63 16.27 -20.51
CA ASP A 231 8.08 17.59 -20.19
C ASP A 231 6.61 17.74 -20.59
N ALA A 232 5.91 16.63 -20.90
CA ALA A 232 4.49 16.68 -21.21
C ALA A 232 3.69 17.17 -20.00
N ASP A 233 2.67 17.99 -20.25
CA ASP A 233 1.76 18.45 -19.22
C ASP A 233 1.06 17.26 -18.54
N PRO A 234 0.88 17.30 -17.21
CA PRO A 234 0.18 16.24 -16.49
C PRO A 234 -1.30 16.20 -16.93
N LEU A 235 -1.77 15.02 -17.31
CA LEU A 235 -3.18 14.84 -17.65
C LEU A 235 -4.09 14.71 -16.42
N LEU A 236 -3.57 14.23 -15.30
CA LEU A 236 -4.33 14.08 -14.05
C LEU A 236 -3.48 14.53 -12.87
N PHE A 237 -4.09 15.21 -11.92
CA PHE A 237 -3.41 15.69 -10.71
C PHE A 237 -3.64 14.80 -9.49
N ARG A 238 -4.71 14.00 -9.50
CA ARG A 238 -5.03 13.06 -8.42
C ARG A 238 -5.72 11.79 -8.95
N PRO A 239 -5.76 10.71 -8.15
CA PRO A 239 -6.58 9.54 -8.44
C PRO A 239 -8.04 9.89 -8.72
N ILE A 240 -8.57 9.32 -9.80
CA ILE A 240 -9.98 9.33 -10.18
C ILE A 240 -10.54 7.94 -9.93
N GLY A 241 -11.35 7.79 -8.89
CA GLY A 241 -12.04 6.56 -8.53
C GLY A 241 -13.49 6.55 -9.02
N ALA A 242 -14.02 5.36 -9.25
CA ALA A 242 -15.47 5.17 -9.43
C ALA A 242 -16.21 5.35 -8.10
N VAL A 243 -17.46 5.82 -8.16
CA VAL A 243 -18.33 5.84 -6.97
C VAL A 243 -18.46 4.42 -6.42
N PRO A 244 -18.05 4.14 -5.17
CA PRO A 244 -18.04 2.78 -4.65
C PRO A 244 -19.44 2.17 -4.62
N THR A 245 -19.55 0.91 -5.01
CA THR A 245 -20.75 0.11 -4.79
C THR A 245 -20.52 -0.85 -3.62
N PRO A 246 -21.56 -1.41 -2.99
CA PRO A 246 -21.39 -2.42 -1.93
C PRO A 246 -20.51 -3.62 -2.33
N ALA A 247 -20.41 -3.92 -3.62
CA ALA A 247 -19.65 -5.05 -4.15
C ALA A 247 -18.17 -4.73 -4.45
N ALA A 248 -17.81 -3.47 -4.73
CA ALA A 248 -16.44 -3.09 -5.07
C ALA A 248 -16.18 -1.58 -4.95
N ARG A 249 -14.94 -1.24 -4.58
CA ARG A 249 -14.39 0.14 -4.64
C ARG A 249 -14.12 0.65 -6.07
N GLY A 250 -14.30 -0.20 -7.08
CA GLY A 250 -14.16 0.14 -8.48
C GLY A 250 -12.72 0.27 -8.99
N VAL A 251 -12.62 0.68 -10.26
CA VAL A 251 -11.37 0.94 -10.98
C VAL A 251 -10.94 2.39 -10.71
N TYR A 252 -9.65 2.62 -10.58
CA TYR A 252 -9.02 3.93 -10.51
C TYR A 252 -8.30 4.24 -11.82
N VAL A 253 -8.23 5.52 -12.17
CA VAL A 253 -7.25 6.08 -13.10
C VAL A 253 -6.46 7.14 -12.34
N TRP A 254 -5.15 6.95 -12.18
CA TRP A 254 -4.37 7.82 -11.29
C TRP A 254 -2.96 8.12 -11.79
N PRO A 255 -2.44 9.33 -11.51
CA PRO A 255 -1.02 9.61 -11.69
C PRO A 255 -0.19 8.90 -10.61
N THR A 256 0.91 8.30 -11.02
CA THR A 256 1.93 7.75 -10.13
C THR A 256 2.90 8.86 -9.68
N VAL A 257 3.67 8.62 -8.61
CA VAL A 257 4.76 9.52 -8.18
C VAL A 257 5.88 9.69 -9.23
N HIS A 258 5.88 8.86 -10.28
CA HIS A 258 6.86 8.88 -11.37
C HIS A 258 6.35 9.61 -12.63
N GLY A 259 5.14 10.18 -12.59
CA GLY A 259 4.53 10.88 -13.74
C GLY A 259 3.85 9.98 -14.77
N ASN A 260 3.93 8.66 -14.63
CA ASN A 260 3.07 7.73 -15.39
C ASN A 260 1.62 7.83 -14.91
N ILE A 261 0.65 7.46 -15.75
CA ILE A 261 -0.75 7.27 -15.34
C ILE A 261 -1.07 5.78 -15.39
N ALA A 262 -1.69 5.25 -14.34
CA ALA A 262 -2.12 3.87 -14.27
C ALA A 262 -3.65 3.76 -14.24
N CYS A 263 -4.17 2.63 -14.71
CA CYS A 263 -5.58 2.28 -14.69
C CYS A 263 -5.76 0.87 -14.13
N GLY A 264 -6.70 0.69 -13.21
CA GLY A 264 -6.97 -0.56 -12.53
C GLY A 264 -7.39 -0.34 -11.07
N PRO A 265 -7.60 -1.41 -10.28
CA PRO A 265 -7.52 -2.80 -10.68
C PRO A 265 -8.85 -3.37 -11.21
N THR A 266 -8.79 -4.46 -11.96
CA THR A 266 -9.93 -5.40 -12.06
C THR A 266 -10.14 -6.19 -10.74
N ASN A 267 -11.20 -7.00 -10.69
CA ASN A 267 -11.52 -7.81 -9.50
C ASN A 267 -12.02 -9.20 -9.91
N VAL A 268 -11.10 -10.07 -10.31
CA VAL A 268 -11.39 -11.45 -10.75
C VAL A 268 -11.03 -12.41 -9.62
N VAL A 269 -11.99 -13.23 -9.18
CA VAL A 269 -11.73 -14.32 -8.23
C VAL A 269 -11.05 -15.47 -8.98
N GLN A 270 -10.03 -16.07 -8.37
CA GLN A 270 -9.37 -17.26 -8.89
C GLN A 270 -8.84 -18.13 -7.74
N ASP A 271 -8.59 -19.41 -8.03
CA ASP A 271 -8.10 -20.37 -7.03
C ASP A 271 -6.56 -20.38 -6.94
N ASP A 272 -5.88 -20.08 -8.04
CA ASP A 272 -4.42 -20.09 -8.12
C ASP A 272 -3.81 -18.93 -7.30
N LYS A 273 -2.87 -19.28 -6.41
CA LYS A 273 -2.16 -18.36 -5.50
C LYS A 273 -0.79 -17.93 -6.03
N ALA A 274 -0.28 -18.58 -7.06
CA ALA A 274 1.01 -18.32 -7.67
C ALA A 274 0.89 -17.51 -8.98
N LEU A 275 -0.16 -17.74 -9.77
CA LEU A 275 -0.30 -17.11 -11.08
C LEU A 275 -1.01 -15.75 -11.01
N ALA A 276 -0.25 -14.67 -11.21
CA ALA A 276 -0.75 -13.31 -11.28
C ALA A 276 -0.53 -12.70 -12.69
N GLU A 277 -1.11 -13.31 -13.73
CA GLU A 277 -0.93 -12.84 -15.10
C GLU A 277 -2.10 -11.98 -15.62
N PRO A 278 -1.79 -10.80 -16.21
CA PRO A 278 -2.80 -9.98 -16.86
C PRO A 278 -3.49 -10.71 -18.02
N GLN A 279 -4.79 -10.53 -18.16
CA GLN A 279 -5.55 -11.13 -19.25
C GLN A 279 -5.86 -10.11 -20.35
N ALA A 280 -5.76 -10.51 -21.62
CA ALA A 280 -5.98 -9.58 -22.74
C ALA A 280 -7.38 -8.93 -22.72
N SER A 281 -8.41 -9.69 -22.32
CA SER A 281 -9.79 -9.21 -22.20
C SER A 281 -9.96 -8.13 -21.12
N THR A 282 -9.30 -8.29 -19.97
CA THR A 282 -9.37 -7.31 -18.89
C THR A 282 -8.58 -6.05 -19.21
N LEU A 283 -7.41 -6.18 -19.85
CA LEU A 283 -6.59 -5.04 -20.28
C LEU A 283 -7.30 -4.16 -21.32
N GLY A 284 -8.04 -4.77 -22.26
CA GLY A 284 -8.87 -4.03 -23.22
C GLY A 284 -9.92 -3.16 -22.52
N ALA A 285 -10.65 -3.74 -21.56
CA ALA A 285 -11.65 -3.01 -20.77
C ALA A 285 -11.04 -1.87 -19.94
N LEU A 286 -9.89 -2.11 -19.30
CA LEU A 286 -9.16 -1.07 -18.55
C LEU A 286 -8.71 0.08 -19.47
N ARG A 287 -8.27 -0.23 -20.69
CA ARG A 287 -7.86 0.78 -21.66
C ARG A 287 -9.03 1.68 -22.06
N GLU A 288 -10.17 1.09 -22.42
CA GLU A 288 -11.35 1.86 -22.79
C GLU A 288 -11.89 2.67 -21.60
N HIS A 289 -11.84 2.12 -20.39
CA HIS A 289 -12.17 2.88 -19.18
C HIS A 289 -11.22 4.07 -18.95
N ALA A 290 -9.91 3.87 -19.10
CA ALA A 290 -8.92 4.94 -18.98
C ALA A 290 -9.18 6.06 -20.00
N PHE A 291 -9.51 5.71 -21.25
CA PHE A 291 -9.83 6.69 -22.29
C PHE A 291 -11.16 7.41 -22.06
N LYS A 292 -12.13 6.76 -21.40
CA LYS A 292 -13.36 7.44 -20.97
C LYS A 292 -13.05 8.47 -19.89
N VAL A 293 -12.26 8.10 -18.88
CA VAL A 293 -11.93 8.98 -17.74
C VAL A 293 -11.04 10.13 -18.16
N CYS A 294 -10.02 9.87 -18.99
CA CYS A 294 -9.06 10.87 -19.44
C CYS A 294 -8.74 10.66 -20.94
N PRO A 295 -9.51 11.30 -21.85
CA PRO A 295 -9.37 11.09 -23.29
C PRO A 295 -7.97 11.34 -23.86
N GLY A 296 -7.19 12.26 -23.27
CA GLY A 296 -5.81 12.56 -23.68
C GLY A 296 -4.85 11.37 -23.53
N LEU A 297 -5.21 10.33 -22.76
CA LEU A 297 -4.41 9.10 -22.66
C LEU A 297 -4.33 8.33 -23.98
N ARG A 298 -5.20 8.61 -24.95
CA ARG A 298 -5.13 8.00 -26.29
C ARG A 298 -3.81 8.32 -27.01
N ASP A 299 -3.20 9.46 -26.68
CA ASP A 299 -1.93 9.91 -27.25
C ASP A 299 -0.71 9.43 -26.44
N TRP A 300 -0.94 8.75 -25.31
CA TRP A 300 0.12 8.24 -24.44
C TRP A 300 0.41 6.77 -24.75
N PRO A 301 1.69 6.37 -24.94
CA PRO A 301 2.03 4.97 -25.11
C PRO A 301 1.73 4.16 -23.85
N VAL A 302 1.25 2.93 -24.04
CA VAL A 302 1.19 1.92 -22.97
C VAL A 302 2.62 1.49 -22.64
N ALA A 303 3.03 1.75 -21.41
CA ALA A 303 4.36 1.44 -20.89
C ALA A 303 4.47 0.01 -20.34
N GLY A 304 3.35 -0.59 -19.95
CA GLY A 304 3.29 -1.96 -19.45
C GLY A 304 1.96 -2.28 -18.77
N CYS A 305 1.86 -3.51 -18.30
CA CYS A 305 0.76 -4.01 -17.48
C CYS A 305 1.32 -4.91 -16.38
N TYR A 306 0.54 -5.12 -15.33
CA TYR A 306 0.86 -6.06 -14.25
C TYR A 306 -0.43 -6.50 -13.55
N SER A 307 -0.34 -7.55 -12.74
CA SER A 307 -1.44 -7.96 -11.88
C SER A 307 -0.96 -8.14 -10.45
N GLY A 308 -1.90 -8.03 -9.52
CA GLY A 308 -1.71 -8.40 -8.11
C GLY A 308 -2.78 -9.37 -7.65
N LEU A 309 -2.42 -10.26 -6.72
CA LEU A 309 -3.36 -11.18 -6.08
C LEU A 309 -3.59 -10.75 -4.64
N ARG A 310 -4.79 -10.32 -4.32
CA ARG A 310 -5.15 -9.95 -2.94
C ARG A 310 -5.40 -11.24 -2.14
N PRO A 311 -4.80 -11.39 -0.95
CA PRO A 311 -4.94 -12.58 -0.10
C PRO A 311 -6.25 -12.50 0.69
N ALA A 312 -7.38 -12.47 0.00
CA ALA A 312 -8.68 -12.52 0.67
C ALA A 312 -8.86 -13.90 1.31
N LEU A 313 -9.23 -13.93 2.59
CA LEU A 313 -9.56 -15.16 3.28
C LEU A 313 -10.83 -15.77 2.68
N SER A 314 -10.97 -17.10 2.78
CA SER A 314 -12.17 -17.80 2.36
C SER A 314 -13.37 -17.31 3.18
N PRO A 315 -14.35 -16.60 2.57
CA PRO A 315 -15.35 -15.86 3.32
C PRO A 315 -16.29 -16.77 4.13
N GLY A 316 -16.54 -18.00 3.65
CA GLY A 316 -17.37 -18.98 4.35
C GLY A 316 -16.76 -19.57 5.62
N THR A 317 -15.46 -19.37 5.86
CA THR A 317 -14.75 -19.93 7.02
C THR A 317 -14.18 -18.83 7.92
N TRP A 318 -13.68 -17.74 7.34
CA TRP A 318 -12.87 -16.75 8.04
C TRP A 318 -13.40 -15.30 7.93
N GLY A 319 -14.49 -15.08 7.17
CA GLY A 319 -15.02 -13.73 6.94
C GLY A 319 -14.15 -12.89 6.01
N THR A 320 -14.25 -11.56 6.12
CA THR A 320 -13.58 -10.60 5.21
C THR A 320 -12.59 -9.64 5.89
N ASP A 321 -12.56 -9.66 7.23
CA ASP A 321 -11.65 -8.84 8.04
C ASP A 321 -10.24 -9.44 8.06
N TYR A 322 -9.27 -8.71 8.62
CA TYR A 322 -7.94 -9.23 8.87
C TYR A 322 -7.97 -10.37 9.89
N LEU A 323 -7.06 -11.33 9.73
CA LEU A 323 -6.75 -12.34 10.74
C LEU A 323 -5.39 -11.99 11.35
N ILE A 324 -5.41 -11.33 12.50
CA ILE A 324 -4.20 -11.08 13.30
C ILE A 324 -4.42 -11.70 14.67
N ARG A 325 -3.61 -12.70 15.01
CA ARG A 325 -3.68 -13.39 16.30
C ARG A 325 -2.28 -13.62 16.82
N THR A 326 -2.06 -13.35 18.10
CA THR A 326 -0.85 -13.73 18.82
C THR A 326 -1.23 -14.72 19.92
N CYS A 327 -0.51 -15.84 19.98
CA CYS A 327 -0.64 -16.84 21.04
C CYS A 327 0.71 -16.93 21.76
N HIS A 328 0.77 -16.43 23.00
CA HIS A 328 2.00 -16.41 23.79
C HIS A 328 2.45 -17.80 24.22
N GLU A 329 1.50 -18.66 24.60
CA GLU A 329 1.79 -20.04 24.99
C GLU A 329 2.49 -20.78 23.85
N ASP A 330 1.97 -20.61 22.63
CA ASP A 330 2.53 -21.18 21.41
C ASP A 330 3.75 -20.43 20.86
N ARG A 331 4.01 -19.22 21.35
CA ARG A 331 4.98 -18.27 20.81
C ARG A 331 4.84 -18.09 19.30
N TRP A 332 3.59 -17.91 18.89
CA TRP A 332 3.20 -17.86 17.49
C TRP A 332 2.24 -16.71 17.23
N SER A 333 2.51 -15.93 16.19
CA SER A 333 1.57 -14.96 15.64
C SER A 333 1.28 -15.27 14.18
N VAL A 334 0.06 -14.98 13.75
CA VAL A 334 -0.35 -15.04 12.34
C VAL A 334 -0.90 -13.69 11.92
N VAL A 335 -0.52 -13.25 10.71
CA VAL A 335 -1.05 -12.09 10.00
C VAL A 335 -1.48 -12.55 8.62
N ALA A 336 -2.79 -12.61 8.39
CA ALA A 336 -3.38 -13.06 7.14
C ALA A 336 -4.62 -12.21 6.78
N GLY A 337 -5.12 -12.34 5.56
CA GLY A 337 -6.31 -11.59 5.11
C GLY A 337 -6.07 -10.12 4.80
N VAL A 338 -4.81 -9.69 4.72
CA VAL A 338 -4.44 -8.29 4.48
C VAL A 338 -4.60 -7.95 2.99
N ARG A 339 -5.75 -7.37 2.65
CA ARG A 339 -6.16 -7.04 1.26
C ARG A 339 -5.67 -5.64 0.83
N SER A 340 -6.50 -4.89 0.10
CA SER A 340 -6.15 -3.62 -0.57
C SER A 340 -5.67 -2.51 0.36
N THR A 341 -6.10 -2.54 1.62
CA THR A 341 -5.74 -1.56 2.66
C THR A 341 -4.39 -1.83 3.32
N GLY A 342 -3.75 -2.97 3.00
CA GLY A 342 -2.51 -3.41 3.63
C GLY A 342 -1.34 -2.45 3.52
N LEU A 343 -1.26 -1.68 2.42
CA LEU A 343 -0.23 -0.65 2.25
C LEU A 343 -0.33 0.41 3.36
N THR A 344 -1.52 0.99 3.52
CA THR A 344 -1.78 2.00 4.55
C THR A 344 -1.75 1.42 5.96
N ALA A 345 -2.36 0.24 6.16
CA ALA A 345 -2.47 -0.39 7.47
C ALA A 345 -1.15 -1.02 7.96
N SER A 346 -0.12 -1.13 7.10
CA SER A 346 1.13 -1.85 7.38
C SER A 346 1.79 -1.48 8.71
N LEU A 347 1.93 -0.19 9.02
CA LEU A 347 2.48 0.27 10.30
C LEU A 347 1.56 -0.05 11.48
N GLY A 348 0.25 0.04 11.28
CA GLY A 348 -0.74 -0.30 12.30
C GLY A 348 -0.75 -1.78 12.65
N ILE A 349 -0.70 -2.64 11.63
CA ILE A 349 -0.54 -4.09 11.76
C ILE A 349 0.75 -4.40 12.52
N ALA A 350 1.87 -3.77 12.14
CA ALA A 350 3.16 -4.01 12.77
C ALA A 350 3.17 -3.62 14.27
N ALA A 351 2.55 -2.49 14.62
CA ALA A 351 2.40 -2.07 16.01
C ALA A 351 1.53 -3.04 16.81
N LEU A 352 0.38 -3.44 16.27
CA LEU A 352 -0.52 -4.39 16.93
C LEU A 352 0.16 -5.75 17.18
N VAL A 353 0.89 -6.28 16.19
CA VAL A 353 1.60 -7.55 16.36
C VAL A 353 2.73 -7.40 17.39
N ALA A 354 3.48 -6.30 17.36
CA ALA A 354 4.54 -6.06 18.33
C ALA A 354 4.01 -5.90 19.76
N ASP A 355 2.93 -5.15 19.96
CA ASP A 355 2.24 -5.02 21.24
C ASP A 355 1.69 -6.37 21.71
N GLY A 356 1.14 -7.17 20.79
CA GLY A 356 0.68 -8.51 21.08
C GLY A 356 1.80 -9.49 21.46
N ILE A 357 3.06 -9.25 21.09
CA ILE A 357 4.20 -10.12 21.44
C ILE A 357 4.88 -9.66 22.73
N LEU A 358 5.07 -8.34 22.87
CA LEU A 358 5.89 -7.73 23.94
C LEU A 358 5.05 -7.19 25.11
N GLY A 359 3.73 -7.15 24.97
CA GLY A 359 2.85 -6.37 25.84
C GLY A 359 2.72 -4.91 25.36
N PRO A 360 1.68 -4.19 25.84
CA PRO A 360 1.47 -2.80 25.45
C PRO A 360 2.59 -1.91 25.99
N THR A 361 3.05 -0.95 25.18
CA THR A 361 3.92 0.12 25.67
C THR A 361 3.10 1.18 26.43
N SER A 362 3.74 2.01 27.25
CA SER A 362 3.09 3.18 27.88
C SER A 362 2.61 4.23 26.86
N ALA A 363 3.06 4.17 25.60
CA ALA A 363 2.52 4.93 24.48
C ALA A 363 1.35 4.22 23.75
N SER A 364 1.16 2.91 24.00
CA SER A 364 0.12 2.06 23.42
C SER A 364 -1.04 1.76 24.40
N SER A 365 -1.03 2.28 25.64
CA SER A 365 -1.99 1.86 26.69
C SER A 365 -3.45 2.26 26.46
N ASN A 366 -3.77 2.93 25.34
CA ASN A 366 -5.15 3.15 24.88
C ASN A 366 -5.69 2.01 23.99
N TYR A 367 -4.90 0.96 23.74
CA TYR A 367 -5.28 -0.20 22.94
C TYR A 367 -5.73 -1.36 23.83
N ASN A 368 -7.02 -1.42 24.19
CA ASN A 368 -7.59 -2.64 24.78
C ASN A 368 -7.53 -3.78 23.75
N ASN A 369 -6.89 -4.87 24.14
CA ASN A 369 -6.58 -6.04 23.32
C ASN A 369 -7.62 -7.16 23.43
N ASP A 370 -8.87 -6.81 23.76
CA ASP A 370 -9.96 -7.78 23.87
C ASP A 370 -10.60 -8.00 22.51
N ASN A 371 -9.99 -8.85 21.68
CA ASN A 371 -10.76 -9.55 20.65
C ASN A 371 -10.08 -10.86 20.22
N THR A 372 -10.31 -11.91 21.00
CA THR A 372 -10.16 -13.29 20.52
C THR A 372 -11.34 -13.60 19.60
N ASN A 373 -11.17 -13.41 18.29
CA ASN A 373 -12.15 -13.85 17.30
C ASN A 373 -12.30 -15.38 17.36
N ASN A 374 -13.31 -15.84 18.08
CA ASN A 374 -13.83 -17.20 17.98
C ASN A 374 -14.71 -17.28 16.70
N PRO A 375 -14.42 -18.18 15.73
CA PRO A 375 -15.17 -18.26 14.47
C PRO A 375 -16.66 -18.58 14.64
N ASN A 376 -17.12 -18.96 15.84
CA ASN A 376 -18.47 -19.47 16.06
C ASN A 376 -19.52 -18.46 16.52
N ASN A 377 -19.21 -17.17 16.72
CA ASN A 377 -20.18 -16.26 17.35
C ASN A 377 -20.96 -15.32 16.41
N ASN A 378 -20.95 -15.58 15.10
CA ASN A 378 -21.77 -14.82 14.15
C ASN A 378 -23.08 -15.56 13.81
N LYS A 379 -23.90 -15.79 14.84
CA LYS A 379 -25.32 -16.13 14.68
C LYS A 379 -26.14 -15.32 15.66
N ASN A 380 -26.99 -14.48 15.07
CA ASN A 380 -28.15 -13.80 15.65
C ASN A 380 -27.87 -12.79 16.76
N ASN A 381 -28.28 -11.55 16.51
CA ASN A 381 -29.26 -10.86 17.36
C ASN A 381 -29.78 -9.61 16.63
N ASN A 382 -30.78 -9.83 15.79
CA ASN A 382 -31.95 -8.96 15.80
C ASN A 382 -32.78 -9.48 16.96
N ASP A 383 -32.99 -8.67 17.99
CA ASP A 383 -34.30 -8.53 18.64
C ASP A 383 -34.24 -7.38 19.67
N ASN A 384 -35.16 -6.45 19.47
CA ASN A 384 -35.56 -5.46 20.46
C ASN A 384 -35.99 -6.18 21.73
N ASN A 385 -35.51 -5.76 22.90
CA ASN A 385 -36.42 -5.57 24.03
C ASN A 385 -35.86 -4.63 25.11
N ASN A 386 -36.74 -3.70 25.44
CA ASN A 386 -36.74 -2.83 26.59
C ASN A 386 -37.16 -3.63 27.83
N SER A 387 -36.34 -3.66 28.88
CA SER A 387 -36.85 -3.83 30.25
C SER A 387 -35.81 -3.44 31.30
N ASN A 388 -36.24 -2.50 32.14
CA ASN A 388 -35.67 -2.20 33.44
C ASN A 388 -35.48 -3.47 34.28
N ASN A 389 -34.32 -3.65 34.90
CA ASN A 389 -34.31 -4.06 36.30
C ASN A 389 -33.04 -3.62 37.04
N THR A 390 -33.28 -2.86 38.09
CA THR A 390 -32.41 -2.58 39.22
C THR A 390 -31.94 -3.88 39.90
N ASN A 391 -30.64 -4.01 40.15
CA ASN A 391 -30.24 -4.42 41.50
C ASN A 391 -28.80 -4.03 41.84
N SER A 392 -28.73 -3.36 42.98
CA SER A 392 -27.57 -3.00 43.77
C SER A 392 -26.72 -4.19 44.15
N ASN A 393 -25.40 -4.05 44.04
CA ASN A 393 -24.52 -4.64 45.04
C ASN A 393 -23.36 -3.70 45.36
N THR A 394 -23.51 -3.09 46.53
CA THR A 394 -22.53 -2.29 47.24
C THR A 394 -21.38 -3.17 47.71
N ASN A 395 -20.14 -2.79 47.42
CA ASN A 395 -19.08 -3.02 48.40
C ASN A 395 -18.10 -1.86 48.38
N SER A 396 -18.26 -1.01 49.39
CA SER A 396 -17.44 0.14 49.69
C SER A 396 -16.09 -0.31 50.26
N ASN A 397 -15.01 0.26 49.76
CA ASN A 397 -13.83 0.52 50.59
C ASN A 397 -13.28 1.89 50.19
N ASN A 398 -13.63 2.88 51.02
CA ASN A 398 -13.07 4.22 51.02
C ASN A 398 -11.65 4.16 51.57
N ASN A 399 -10.71 4.79 50.85
CA ASN A 399 -9.72 5.60 51.55
C ASN A 399 -9.34 6.80 50.68
N THR A 400 -9.87 7.96 51.08
CA THR A 400 -9.49 9.27 50.58
C THR A 400 -8.16 9.67 51.20
N ASN A 401 -7.19 10.06 50.39
CA ASN A 401 -6.30 11.13 50.81
C ASN A 401 -5.84 11.97 49.62
N SER A 402 -6.29 13.22 49.65
CA SER A 402 -5.75 14.34 48.92
C SER A 402 -4.25 14.46 49.20
N ASN A 403 -3.44 14.78 48.19
CA ASN A 403 -2.30 15.64 48.41
C ASN A 403 -1.87 16.36 47.13
N ASN A 404 -1.76 17.68 47.29
CA ASN A 404 -1.19 18.64 46.38
C ASN A 404 0.18 18.18 45.89
N ASN A 405 0.38 18.11 44.58
CA ASN A 405 1.71 17.94 44.01
C ASN A 405 2.21 19.29 43.50
N THR A 406 2.91 20.01 44.38
CA THR A 406 3.85 21.06 44.00
C THR A 406 4.98 20.39 43.22
N ASN A 407 5.07 20.72 41.93
CA ASN A 407 6.03 20.16 40.99
C ASN A 407 7.44 20.70 41.30
N SER A 408 8.22 19.99 42.12
CA SER A 408 9.66 20.24 42.24
C SER A 408 10.39 19.48 41.15
N ASN A 409 11.11 20.22 40.30
CA ASN A 409 12.11 19.71 39.37
C ASN A 409 13.00 18.66 40.04
N ASN A 410 12.95 17.42 39.55
CA ASN A 410 14.04 16.47 39.71
C ASN A 410 14.37 15.87 38.35
N ASN A 411 15.40 16.44 37.73
CA ASN A 411 16.15 15.85 36.65
C ASN A 411 16.82 14.57 37.16
N ASN A 412 16.26 13.42 36.82
CA ASN A 412 17.00 12.16 36.78
C ASN A 412 16.80 11.54 35.39
N ASN A 413 17.58 12.02 34.43
CA ASN A 413 17.79 11.28 33.19
C ASN A 413 18.57 10.00 33.52
N PRO A 414 18.12 8.81 33.07
CA PRO A 414 18.94 7.61 33.13
C PRO A 414 20.17 7.81 32.23
N PRO A 415 21.35 7.30 32.61
CA PRO A 415 22.56 7.48 31.82
C PRO A 415 22.46 6.65 30.53
N GLY A 416 22.39 7.35 29.40
CA GLY A 416 22.70 6.77 28.09
C GLY A 416 21.52 6.31 27.23
N SER A 417 20.43 7.07 27.10
CA SER A 417 19.63 6.97 25.86
C SER A 417 20.32 7.81 24.78
N THR A 418 21.40 7.29 24.20
CA THR A 418 21.85 7.82 22.91
C THR A 418 20.67 7.68 21.95
N ALA A 419 20.05 8.78 21.57
CA ALA A 419 19.03 8.76 20.52
C ALA A 419 19.64 8.01 19.34
N SER A 420 19.06 6.86 18.97
CA SER A 420 19.56 6.07 17.86
C SER A 420 19.74 7.00 16.66
N PRO A 421 20.90 6.97 15.99
CA PRO A 421 21.19 7.90 14.91
C PRO A 421 20.05 7.84 13.88
N ALA A 422 19.57 9.01 13.48
CA ALA A 422 18.49 9.11 12.51
C ALA A 422 18.88 8.35 11.23
N MET A 423 17.97 7.50 10.77
CA MET A 423 18.18 6.75 9.54
C MET A 423 18.37 7.70 8.36
N PRO A 424 19.43 7.55 7.53
CA PRO A 424 19.52 8.36 6.33
C PRO A 424 18.34 8.06 5.39
N PRO A 425 17.71 9.10 4.80
CA PRO A 425 16.59 8.92 3.88
C PRO A 425 17.00 8.10 2.66
N LEU A 426 16.03 7.60 1.88
CA LEU A 426 16.32 6.94 0.59
C LEU A 426 17.10 7.88 -0.33
N PRO A 427 17.99 7.33 -1.19
CA PRO A 427 18.62 8.12 -2.23
C PRO A 427 17.58 8.82 -3.11
N PRO A 428 17.89 9.99 -3.69
CA PRO A 428 16.97 10.69 -4.58
C PRO A 428 16.53 9.82 -5.75
N LEU A 429 15.29 10.01 -6.23
CA LEU A 429 14.74 9.25 -7.37
C LEU A 429 15.64 9.23 -8.61
N ARG A 430 16.31 10.36 -8.91
CA ARG A 430 17.27 10.44 -10.04
C ARG A 430 18.49 9.55 -9.86
N GLN A 431 18.91 9.29 -8.62
CA GLN A 431 20.00 8.35 -8.34
C GLN A 431 19.48 6.92 -8.47
N LEU A 432 18.35 6.60 -7.85
CA LEU A 432 17.73 5.27 -7.96
C LEU A 432 17.45 4.88 -9.42
N SER A 433 16.97 5.82 -10.24
CA SER A 433 16.76 5.60 -11.68
C SER A 433 18.07 5.36 -12.43
N ARG A 434 19.13 6.13 -12.14
CA ARG A 434 20.47 5.90 -12.70
C ARG A 434 21.01 4.52 -12.34
N ASP A 435 20.91 4.13 -11.07
CA ASP A 435 21.36 2.82 -10.59
C ASP A 435 20.59 1.69 -11.27
N PHE A 436 19.26 1.83 -11.36
CA PHE A 436 18.37 0.86 -12.00
C PHE A 436 18.71 0.65 -13.48
N VAL A 437 18.90 1.76 -14.22
CA VAL A 437 19.24 1.72 -15.65
C VAL A 437 20.66 1.21 -15.88
N ALA A 438 21.64 1.71 -15.10
CA ALA A 438 23.04 1.35 -15.27
C ALA A 438 23.32 -0.14 -15.01
N ARG A 439 22.60 -0.74 -14.04
CA ARG A 439 22.76 -2.17 -13.73
C ARG A 439 21.98 -3.08 -14.68
N GLY A 440 20.79 -2.66 -15.12
CA GLY A 440 19.93 -3.46 -16.01
C GLY A 440 19.40 -4.75 -15.40
N ASP A 441 19.66 -5.04 -14.12
CA ASP A 441 19.29 -6.28 -13.42
C ASP A 441 18.01 -6.13 -12.55
N GLY A 442 17.36 -4.96 -12.63
CA GLY A 442 16.17 -4.60 -11.87
C GLY A 442 16.46 -4.21 -10.41
N LYS A 443 17.70 -3.85 -10.06
CA LYS A 443 18.09 -3.46 -8.70
C LYS A 443 18.46 -1.99 -8.58
N VAL A 444 18.32 -1.46 -7.37
CA VAL A 444 18.79 -0.13 -6.97
C VAL A 444 19.79 -0.25 -5.83
N ASP A 445 20.64 0.75 -5.66
CA ASP A 445 21.53 0.84 -4.50
C ASP A 445 20.88 1.67 -3.39
N LEU A 446 20.75 1.09 -2.19
CA LEU A 446 20.30 1.79 -0.99
C LEU A 446 21.44 1.82 0.03
N HIS A 447 22.23 2.90 0.00
CA HIS A 447 23.36 3.13 0.92
C HIS A 447 24.40 2.00 0.91
N GLY A 448 24.84 1.60 -0.27
CA GLY A 448 25.87 0.57 -0.48
C GLY A 448 25.33 -0.87 -0.47
N ARG A 449 24.02 -1.06 -0.36
CA ARG A 449 23.37 -2.37 -0.42
C ARG A 449 22.44 -2.46 -1.64
N PRO A 450 22.60 -3.47 -2.52
CA PRO A 450 21.72 -3.67 -3.66
C PRO A 450 20.38 -4.26 -3.20
N PHE A 451 19.26 -3.70 -3.67
CA PHE A 451 17.91 -4.24 -3.46
C PHE A 451 17.19 -4.44 -4.79
N ARG A 452 16.47 -5.56 -4.93
CA ARG A 452 15.60 -5.81 -6.10
C ARG A 452 14.32 -4.99 -5.98
N VAL A 453 14.00 -4.22 -7.03
CA VAL A 453 12.72 -3.53 -7.13
C VAL A 453 11.71 -4.53 -7.69
N ALA A 454 10.73 -4.94 -6.90
CA ALA A 454 9.77 -5.96 -7.33
C ALA A 454 8.48 -5.39 -7.95
N HIS A 455 8.08 -4.18 -7.57
CA HIS A 455 6.80 -3.61 -8.01
C HIS A 455 6.89 -3.03 -9.44
N ALA A 456 5.99 -3.44 -10.33
CA ALA A 456 6.00 -3.05 -11.73
C ALA A 456 5.87 -1.53 -11.96
N LEU A 457 4.95 -0.84 -11.26
CA LEU A 457 4.86 0.64 -11.33
C LEU A 457 6.18 1.34 -11.04
N THR A 458 6.93 0.84 -10.06
CA THR A 458 8.21 1.41 -9.65
C THR A 458 9.28 1.14 -10.70
N GLN A 459 9.38 -0.09 -11.21
CA GLN A 459 10.29 -0.43 -12.31
C GLN A 459 10.02 0.44 -13.56
N ILE A 460 8.75 0.57 -13.96
CA ILE A 460 8.33 1.39 -15.11
C ILE A 460 8.70 2.86 -14.90
N GLY A 461 8.53 3.37 -13.68
CA GLY A 461 8.94 4.71 -13.28
C GLY A 461 10.46 4.91 -13.38
N LEU A 462 11.24 4.04 -12.74
CA LEU A 462 12.70 4.15 -12.68
C LEU A 462 13.36 3.97 -14.06
N ALA A 463 12.83 3.08 -14.90
CA ALA A 463 13.32 2.87 -16.27
C ALA A 463 13.09 4.09 -17.18
N GLY A 464 12.10 4.93 -16.87
CA GLY A 464 11.79 6.16 -17.63
C GLY A 464 12.44 7.44 -17.09
N GLY A 465 13.13 7.37 -15.94
CA GLY A 465 13.58 8.53 -15.17
C GLY A 465 14.83 9.27 -15.69
N SER A 466 15.40 8.87 -16.83
CA SER A 466 16.60 9.50 -17.40
C SER A 466 16.63 9.49 -18.92
N SER A 467 16.56 10.68 -19.54
CA SER A 467 17.45 10.99 -20.67
C SER A 467 18.68 11.71 -20.09
N PRO A 468 19.88 11.17 -20.34
CA PRO A 468 20.69 11.68 -21.44
C PRO A 468 21.15 10.55 -22.37
N GLY A 469 21.24 10.86 -23.67
CA GLY A 469 21.29 9.87 -24.75
C GLY A 469 22.43 8.85 -24.66
N VAL A 470 22.07 7.56 -24.78
CA VAL A 470 22.93 6.48 -25.25
C VAL A 470 22.03 5.44 -25.96
N SER A 471 22.50 4.94 -27.10
CA SER A 471 21.84 3.96 -27.96
C SER A 471 21.47 2.65 -27.25
N MET A 472 20.24 2.17 -27.47
CA MET A 472 19.78 0.85 -27.03
C MET A 472 20.41 -0.27 -27.86
N GLN A 473 21.18 -1.16 -27.22
CA GLN A 473 21.33 -2.55 -27.65
C GLN A 473 20.45 -3.45 -26.77
N ALA A 474 19.80 -4.43 -27.39
CA ALA A 474 18.79 -5.29 -26.78
C ALA A 474 19.40 -6.43 -25.93
N PRO A 475 18.80 -6.82 -24.78
CA PRO A 475 19.06 -8.10 -24.13
C PRO A 475 18.07 -9.18 -24.58
N GLY A 476 18.57 -10.43 -24.67
CA GLY A 476 17.83 -11.64 -25.04
C GLY A 476 16.98 -12.27 -23.92
N HIS A 477 16.03 -13.10 -24.37
CA HIS A 477 15.02 -13.98 -23.71
C HIS A 477 15.39 -14.71 -22.38
N ARG A 478 14.51 -15.25 -21.51
CA ARG A 478 13.02 -15.34 -21.28
C ARG A 478 12.76 -15.95 -19.86
N GLY A 479 11.69 -15.51 -19.16
CA GLY A 479 10.91 -16.20 -18.10
C GLY A 479 11.13 -15.76 -16.63
N SER A 480 10.14 -15.53 -15.74
CA SER A 480 8.68 -15.30 -15.82
C SER A 480 8.19 -14.60 -14.53
N GLY A 481 8.25 -13.28 -14.42
CA GLY A 481 7.02 -12.47 -14.42
C GLY A 481 6.93 -11.72 -15.73
N LEU A 482 6.26 -12.33 -16.72
CA LEU A 482 6.32 -11.88 -18.10
C LEU A 482 5.64 -10.52 -18.29
N TRP A 483 6.49 -9.49 -18.36
CA TRP A 483 6.40 -8.44 -19.37
C TRP A 483 5.88 -9.05 -20.70
N VAL A 484 4.63 -8.79 -21.05
CA VAL A 484 4.21 -8.84 -22.45
C VAL A 484 4.44 -7.45 -23.01
N GLY A 485 5.68 -7.17 -23.43
CA GLY A 485 5.87 -6.19 -24.48
C GLY A 485 5.07 -6.69 -25.68
N ALA A 486 4.15 -5.88 -26.20
CA ALA A 486 3.31 -6.25 -27.34
C ALA A 486 4.20 -6.70 -28.52
N ARG A 487 4.45 -8.01 -28.63
CA ARG A 487 4.95 -8.65 -29.85
C ARG A 487 3.73 -9.16 -30.59
N GLY A 488 3.19 -8.29 -31.41
CA GLY A 488 2.21 -8.62 -32.44
C GLY A 488 2.58 -7.84 -33.69
N SER A 489 3.40 -8.45 -34.55
CA SER A 489 3.55 -8.02 -35.94
C SER A 489 2.25 -8.35 -36.68
N ALA A 490 1.29 -7.43 -36.64
CA ALA A 490 0.27 -7.30 -37.67
C ALA A 490 0.59 -6.01 -38.42
N SER A 491 1.00 -6.15 -39.68
CA SER A 491 1.29 -5.03 -40.56
C SER A 491 0.04 -4.16 -40.73
N LEU A 492 0.03 -2.98 -40.13
CA LEU A 492 -0.84 -1.87 -40.52
C LEU A 492 -0.03 -0.86 -41.34
N SER A 493 0.52 -1.36 -42.46
CA SER A 493 1.18 -0.54 -43.47
C SER A 493 0.21 -0.27 -44.61
N SER A 494 -0.67 0.71 -44.48
CA SER A 494 -1.39 1.28 -45.64
C SER A 494 -2.16 2.57 -45.38
N TRP A 495 -1.64 3.55 -44.62
CA TRP A 495 -2.24 4.89 -44.63
C TRP A 495 -1.16 5.97 -44.69
N ARG A 496 -0.88 6.44 -45.91
CA ARG A 496 -0.18 7.70 -46.16
C ARG A 496 -1.16 8.83 -45.89
N LEU A 497 -0.79 9.76 -45.01
CA LEU A 497 -1.40 11.08 -44.95
C LEU A 497 -0.42 12.13 -45.51
N PRO A 498 -0.91 13.19 -46.18
CA PRO A 498 -0.08 14.16 -46.87
C PRO A 498 0.67 15.09 -45.93
N GLN A 499 1.77 15.63 -46.45
CA GLN A 499 2.64 16.63 -45.88
C GLN A 499 1.94 17.97 -45.57
N GLU A 500 2.46 18.61 -44.50
CA GLU A 500 2.53 20.04 -44.21
C GLU A 500 1.29 20.80 -43.68
N ALA A 501 1.44 21.30 -42.45
CA ALA A 501 1.30 22.72 -42.15
C ALA A 501 2.11 23.09 -40.88
N ARG A 502 3.19 23.87 -41.08
CA ARG A 502 3.94 24.54 -40.01
C ARG A 502 3.08 25.66 -39.41
N VAL A 503 2.92 25.70 -38.08
CA VAL A 503 2.53 26.92 -37.36
C VAL A 503 3.57 27.25 -36.31
N ARG A 504 4.06 28.49 -36.39
CA ARG A 504 5.11 29.11 -35.58
C ARG A 504 4.69 29.18 -34.10
N ARG A 505 5.56 28.69 -33.20
CA ARG A 505 5.49 28.99 -31.76
C ARG A 505 6.01 30.40 -31.50
N THR A 506 5.19 31.25 -30.91
CA THR A 506 5.61 32.48 -30.23
C THR A 506 6.09 32.13 -28.81
N ARG A 507 7.25 32.67 -28.43
CA ARG A 507 7.91 32.48 -27.14
C ARG A 507 7.38 33.47 -26.09
N GLY A 508 7.30 33.01 -24.84
CA GLY A 508 7.62 33.79 -23.64
C GLY A 508 6.44 34.10 -22.71
N LEU A 509 6.43 33.53 -21.51
CA LEU A 509 6.87 34.19 -20.25
C LEU A 509 6.79 33.18 -19.07
N PRO A 510 7.68 33.27 -18.06
CA PRO A 510 7.66 32.41 -16.89
C PRO A 510 6.79 33.02 -15.77
N LEU A 511 6.25 32.20 -14.85
CA LEU A 511 6.18 32.52 -13.41
C LEU A 511 5.56 31.37 -12.58
N LEU A 512 6.36 30.85 -11.65
CA LEU A 512 5.96 30.12 -10.45
C LEU A 512 5.66 31.13 -9.32
N LEU A 513 4.56 30.95 -8.56
CA LEU A 513 4.37 31.23 -7.12
C LEU A 513 2.88 30.98 -6.70
N PRO A 514 2.56 30.76 -5.40
CA PRO A 514 1.42 29.94 -4.97
C PRO A 514 0.06 30.68 -4.93
N VAL A 515 -0.94 30.06 -5.55
CA VAL A 515 -2.30 30.57 -5.82
C VAL A 515 -3.20 30.75 -4.57
N ALA A 516 -2.79 30.26 -3.39
CA ALA A 516 -3.66 30.20 -2.21
C ALA A 516 -3.81 31.53 -1.43
N SER A 517 -2.92 32.52 -1.60
CA SER A 517 -3.04 33.82 -0.92
C SER A 517 -3.82 34.85 -1.75
N GLN A 518 -3.73 34.78 -3.07
CA GLN A 518 -4.43 35.72 -3.98
C GLN A 518 -5.93 35.45 -4.08
N LEU A 519 -6.38 34.19 -3.99
CA LEU A 519 -7.81 33.86 -3.99
C LEU A 519 -8.55 34.43 -2.75
N ARG A 520 -7.89 34.48 -1.59
CA ARG A 520 -8.46 35.12 -0.38
C ARG A 520 -8.54 36.64 -0.51
N SER A 521 -7.54 37.27 -1.13
CA SER A 521 -7.58 38.71 -1.42
C SER A 521 -8.69 39.07 -2.42
N LEU A 522 -8.91 38.25 -3.44
CA LEU A 522 -9.93 38.50 -4.47
C LEU A 522 -11.35 38.34 -3.90
N ALA A 523 -11.58 37.32 -3.07
CA ALA A 523 -12.86 37.10 -2.38
C ALA A 523 -13.18 38.15 -1.30
N SER A 524 -12.18 38.87 -0.78
CA SER A 524 -12.40 40.02 0.11
C SER A 524 -12.78 41.28 -0.66
N LYS A 525 -12.18 41.52 -1.83
CA LYS A 525 -12.48 42.67 -2.70
C LYS A 525 -13.83 42.55 -3.41
N LEU A 526 -14.28 41.34 -3.74
CA LEU A 526 -15.61 41.12 -4.31
C LEU A 526 -16.74 41.31 -3.28
N ARG A 527 -16.45 41.16 -1.98
CA ARG A 527 -17.39 41.43 -0.88
C ARG A 527 -17.50 42.91 -0.50
N SER A 528 -16.57 43.75 -0.92
CA SER A 528 -16.64 45.21 -0.72
C SER A 528 -17.25 45.96 -1.91
N LEU A 529 -17.69 45.25 -2.95
CA LEU A 529 -18.28 45.79 -4.18
C LEU A 529 -19.74 45.31 -4.41
N ALA A 530 -20.29 44.57 -3.46
CA ALA A 530 -21.73 44.28 -3.30
C ALA A 530 -22.21 44.98 -2.03
#